data_AF-A0A4Y9XUQ5-F1
#
_entry.id   AF-A0A4Y9XUQ5-F1
#
_cell.length_a   1.000
_cell.length_b   1.000
_cell.length_c   1.000
_cell.angle_alpha   90.00
_cell.angle_beta   90.00
_cell.angle_gamma   90.00
#
_symmetry.space_group_name_H-M   'P 1'
#
loop_
_entity.id
_entity.type
_entity.pdbx_description
1 polymer ?
#
loop_
_entity_poly.entity_id
_entity_poly.type
_entity_poly.pdbx_seq_one_letter_code
_entity_poly.pdbx_strand_id
1 'polypeptide(L)'
;MLSQLTAKLNRGQPNDAASHTLWIGYFNRHHPLWDEPRNAHLFEDRYLDAAQPLLDALSDHDMEMLLPAGTPTLQASNSKNFTRPDNVFGTQELRNAVILCSVNTDLRPPLTDHFPVELHLDLSIPATTMQTKYDFRMTDWDTFRKALEHELTRRSIPDTPVLSIADFDKRLQDVTNAIQQTIQQEVPETKPSKYAKRWWTKDLEKRRTAVQRLNRQSYTLRESPSHPVHTEYKATRNRIRTSLISVTGCDGP
;
A
#
# COMPACT_ATOMS: atom_id res chain seq x y z
N MET A 1 26.86 -5.90 -19.15
CA MET A 1 25.55 -6.22 -18.53
C MET A 1 25.74 -6.69 -17.09
N LEU A 2 26.45 -7.80 -16.84
CA LEU A 2 26.82 -8.28 -15.48
C LEU A 2 27.47 -7.18 -14.61
N SER A 3 28.50 -6.50 -15.10
CA SER A 3 29.17 -5.41 -14.35
C SER A 3 28.25 -4.24 -13.96
N GLN A 4 27.22 -3.94 -14.76
CA GLN A 4 26.23 -2.89 -14.46
C GLN A 4 25.15 -3.38 -13.47
N LEU A 5 24.86 -4.68 -13.43
CA LEU A 5 23.97 -5.32 -12.46
C LEU A 5 24.64 -5.35 -11.08
N THR A 6 25.88 -5.84 -10.99
CA THR A 6 26.67 -5.88 -9.75
C THR A 6 26.84 -4.47 -9.14
N ALA A 7 27.10 -3.46 -9.98
CA ALA A 7 27.22 -2.07 -9.51
C ALA A 7 25.92 -1.46 -8.96
N LYS A 8 24.75 -1.97 -9.34
CA LYS A 8 23.46 -1.53 -8.78
C LYS A 8 23.13 -2.22 -7.46
N LEU A 9 23.53 -3.47 -7.29
CA LEU A 9 23.34 -4.25 -6.07
C LEU A 9 24.25 -3.76 -4.93
N ASN A 10 25.45 -3.28 -5.28
CA ASN A 10 26.39 -2.71 -4.32
C ASN A 10 26.02 -1.29 -3.86
N ARG A 11 24.92 -0.69 -4.36
CA ARG A 11 24.39 0.56 -3.79
C ARG A 11 23.66 0.20 -2.50
N GLY A 12 24.30 0.47 -1.37
CA GLY A 12 23.81 0.14 -0.03
C GLY A 12 22.31 0.39 0.14
N GLN A 13 21.57 -0.70 0.35
CA GLN A 13 20.23 -0.67 0.92
C GLN A 13 20.37 -0.36 2.42
N PRO A 14 19.42 0.38 3.03
CA PRO A 14 19.43 0.60 4.47
C PRO A 14 19.38 -0.74 5.20
N ASN A 15 20.30 -0.93 6.15
CA ASN A 15 20.41 -2.14 6.97
C ASN A 15 19.04 -2.51 7.57
N ASP A 16 18.74 -3.81 7.57
CA ASP A 16 17.62 -4.54 8.21
C ASP A 16 16.35 -4.87 7.40
N ALA A 17 16.28 -4.64 6.09
CA ALA A 17 15.23 -5.22 5.26
C ALA A 17 15.76 -6.43 4.46
N ALA A 18 15.12 -7.59 4.61
CA ALA A 18 15.35 -8.74 3.73
C ALA A 18 15.17 -8.33 2.26
N SER A 19 16.21 -8.51 1.44
CA SER A 19 16.21 -8.10 0.05
C SER A 19 15.65 -9.22 -0.83
N HIS A 20 14.49 -8.98 -1.45
CA HIS A 20 13.94 -9.88 -2.47
C HIS A 20 14.47 -9.46 -3.85
N THR A 21 15.44 -10.21 -4.38
CA THR A 21 16.05 -9.92 -5.69
C THR A 21 15.76 -11.05 -6.69
N LEU A 22 15.45 -10.67 -7.93
CA LEU A 22 15.16 -11.55 -9.05
C LEU A 22 16.01 -11.15 -10.27
N TRP A 23 16.76 -12.09 -10.84
CA TRP A 23 17.46 -11.90 -12.12
C TRP A 23 16.87 -12.82 -13.17
N ILE A 24 16.39 -12.23 -14.27
CA ILE A 24 15.75 -12.95 -15.37
C ILE A 24 16.28 -12.47 -16.71
N GLY A 25 16.46 -13.40 -17.63
CA GLY A 25 16.69 -13.09 -19.04
C GLY A 25 17.68 -14.00 -19.73
N TYR A 26 18.13 -13.53 -20.88
CA TYR A 26 19.09 -14.21 -21.75
C TYR A 26 20.53 -13.90 -21.30
N PHE A 27 21.13 -14.84 -20.57
CA PHE A 27 22.52 -14.72 -20.14
C PHE A 27 23.49 -15.17 -21.22
N ASN A 28 23.03 -16.06 -22.11
CA ASN A 28 23.85 -16.68 -23.15
C ASN A 28 25.12 -17.32 -22.56
N ARG A 29 24.92 -18.10 -21.50
CA ARG A 29 25.97 -18.85 -20.80
C ARG A 29 25.55 -20.29 -20.65
N HIS A 30 26.51 -21.17 -20.89
CA HIS A 30 26.33 -22.61 -20.80
C HIS A 30 27.17 -23.16 -19.66
N HIS A 31 26.56 -24.01 -18.84
CA HIS A 31 27.25 -24.62 -17.71
C HIS A 31 26.56 -25.91 -17.27
N PRO A 32 27.30 -26.95 -16.85
CA PRO A 32 26.74 -28.20 -16.36
C PRO A 32 25.74 -28.07 -15.20
N LEU A 33 25.77 -26.95 -14.47
CA LEU A 33 24.85 -26.69 -13.35
C LEU A 33 23.40 -26.44 -13.79
N TRP A 34 23.18 -25.92 -15.00
CA TRP A 34 21.82 -25.57 -15.47
C TRP A 34 21.46 -26.14 -16.83
N ASP A 35 22.43 -26.41 -17.69
CA ASP A 35 22.18 -27.04 -18.99
C ASP A 35 22.02 -28.55 -18.85
N GLU A 36 21.43 -29.14 -19.87
CA GLU A 36 21.27 -30.59 -19.95
C GLU A 36 22.61 -31.27 -20.34
N PRO A 37 22.97 -32.42 -19.73
CA PRO A 37 24.23 -33.11 -20.01
C PRO A 37 24.47 -33.45 -21.49
N ARG A 38 23.40 -33.63 -22.29
CA ARG A 38 23.52 -33.86 -23.76
C ARG A 38 24.22 -32.70 -24.49
N ASN A 39 24.22 -31.51 -23.91
CA ASN A 39 24.90 -30.33 -24.44
C ASN A 39 26.36 -30.24 -23.98
N ALA A 40 27.02 -31.37 -23.66
CA ALA A 40 28.42 -31.41 -23.20
C ALA A 40 29.41 -30.66 -24.10
N HIS A 41 29.14 -30.57 -25.39
CA HIS A 41 29.92 -29.78 -26.34
C HIS A 41 29.94 -28.26 -26.04
N LEU A 42 29.03 -27.77 -25.19
CA LEU A 42 28.97 -26.39 -24.71
C LEU A 42 29.67 -26.22 -23.35
N PHE A 43 30.33 -27.25 -22.82
CA PHE A 43 31.04 -27.22 -21.53
C PHE A 43 32.56 -27.29 -21.69
N GLU A 44 33.09 -26.86 -22.84
CA GLU A 44 34.53 -26.67 -23.04
C GLU A 44 35.04 -25.51 -22.15
N ASP A 45 36.33 -25.52 -21.81
CA ASP A 45 36.97 -24.54 -20.92
C ASP A 45 36.58 -23.08 -21.23
N ARG A 46 36.57 -22.70 -22.53
CA ARG A 46 36.18 -21.35 -22.97
C ARG A 46 34.76 -20.93 -22.55
N TYR A 47 33.81 -21.88 -22.49
CA TYR A 47 32.43 -21.61 -22.11
C TYR A 47 32.28 -21.58 -20.59
N LEU A 48 33.01 -22.45 -19.89
CA LEU A 48 33.08 -22.45 -18.43
C LEU A 48 33.70 -21.14 -17.91
N ASP A 49 34.82 -20.71 -18.50
CA ASP A 49 35.47 -19.42 -18.22
C ASP A 49 34.51 -18.24 -18.47
N ALA A 50 33.71 -18.31 -19.55
CA ALA A 50 32.72 -17.28 -19.85
C ALA A 50 31.55 -17.26 -18.85
N ALA A 51 31.20 -18.41 -18.27
CA ALA A 51 30.15 -18.56 -17.27
C ALA A 51 30.62 -18.21 -15.85
N GLN A 52 31.93 -18.28 -15.57
CA GLN A 52 32.49 -18.05 -14.24
C GLN A 52 32.08 -16.70 -13.61
N PRO A 53 32.11 -15.55 -14.33
CA PRO A 53 31.67 -14.29 -13.73
C PRO A 53 30.19 -14.26 -13.32
N LEU A 54 29.35 -15.08 -13.96
CA LEU A 54 27.96 -15.25 -13.55
C LEU A 54 27.89 -16.10 -12.29
N LEU A 55 28.64 -17.20 -12.20
CA LEU A 55 28.70 -18.04 -11.00
C LEU A 55 29.20 -17.26 -9.78
N ASP A 56 30.27 -16.49 -9.94
CA ASP A 56 30.81 -15.63 -8.88
C ASP A 56 29.73 -14.64 -8.40
N ALA A 57 29.05 -13.97 -9.34
CA ALA A 57 27.98 -13.03 -9.00
C ALA A 57 26.77 -13.69 -8.33
N LEU A 58 26.42 -14.93 -8.70
CA LEU A 58 25.35 -15.67 -8.04
C LEU A 58 25.74 -16.01 -6.59
N SER A 59 27.00 -16.42 -6.39
CA SER A 59 27.54 -16.71 -5.05
C SER A 59 27.63 -15.46 -4.18
N ASP A 60 28.12 -14.34 -4.72
CA ASP A 60 28.33 -13.09 -3.98
C ASP A 60 27.02 -12.43 -3.52
N HIS A 61 25.90 -12.81 -4.13
CA HIS A 61 24.58 -12.24 -3.86
C HIS A 61 23.56 -13.28 -3.35
N ASP A 62 24.02 -14.46 -2.92
CA ASP A 62 23.18 -15.54 -2.38
C ASP A 62 21.98 -15.89 -3.30
N MET A 63 22.25 -15.95 -4.60
CA MET A 63 21.23 -16.18 -5.64
C MET A 63 21.11 -17.68 -5.96
N GLU A 64 19.88 -18.18 -5.91
CA GLU A 64 19.55 -19.55 -6.27
C GLU A 64 18.89 -19.65 -7.64
N MET A 65 19.03 -20.82 -8.28
CA MET A 65 18.35 -21.11 -9.54
C MET A 65 16.87 -21.45 -9.30
N LEU A 66 15.98 -20.62 -9.85
CA LEU A 66 14.53 -20.82 -9.73
C LEU A 66 13.98 -21.72 -10.85
N LEU A 67 14.52 -21.60 -12.07
CA LEU A 67 14.15 -22.46 -13.19
C LEU A 67 14.89 -23.82 -13.08
N PRO A 68 14.21 -24.98 -13.09
CA PRO A 68 14.84 -26.29 -12.90
C PRO A 68 15.97 -26.58 -13.89
N ALA A 69 17.07 -27.15 -13.41
CA ALA A 69 18.22 -27.60 -14.22
C ALA A 69 17.77 -28.51 -15.39
N GLY A 70 18.42 -28.39 -16.54
CA GLY A 70 18.11 -29.16 -17.74
C GLY A 70 16.87 -28.72 -18.53
N THR A 71 16.14 -27.69 -18.08
CA THR A 71 14.96 -27.19 -18.80
C THR A 71 15.38 -26.35 -20.03
N PRO A 72 15.07 -26.75 -21.28
CA PRO A 72 15.47 -26.02 -22.46
C PRO A 72 14.63 -24.75 -22.65
N THR A 73 15.29 -23.61 -22.89
CA THR A 73 14.62 -22.31 -23.15
C THR A 73 14.78 -21.85 -24.59
N LEU A 74 15.55 -22.56 -25.40
CA LEU A 74 15.76 -22.29 -26.81
C LEU A 74 15.76 -23.57 -27.63
N GLN A 75 15.17 -23.52 -28.83
CA GLN A 75 15.32 -24.52 -29.87
C GLN A 75 15.91 -23.88 -31.13
N ALA A 76 17.18 -24.17 -31.40
CA ALA A 76 17.93 -23.58 -32.51
C ALA A 76 17.21 -23.79 -33.85
N SER A 77 17.02 -22.72 -34.62
CA SER A 77 16.23 -22.74 -35.84
C SER A 77 16.72 -23.75 -36.88
N ASN A 78 18.04 -23.93 -37.01
CA ASN A 78 18.67 -24.79 -38.02
C ASN A 78 18.83 -26.23 -37.54
N SER A 79 19.56 -26.44 -36.44
CA SER A 79 19.88 -27.79 -35.94
C SER A 79 18.75 -28.45 -35.18
N LYS A 80 17.71 -27.69 -34.80
CA LYS A 80 16.64 -28.10 -33.88
C LYS A 80 17.16 -28.54 -32.50
N ASN A 81 18.44 -28.25 -32.19
CA ASN A 81 19.02 -28.55 -30.89
C ASN A 81 18.37 -27.67 -29.81
N PHE A 82 18.19 -28.26 -28.62
CA PHE A 82 17.59 -27.61 -27.48
C PHE A 82 18.67 -27.20 -26.49
N THR A 83 18.70 -25.91 -26.12
CA THR A 83 19.68 -25.36 -25.17
C THR A 83 19.01 -24.43 -24.18
N ARG A 84 19.74 -24.06 -23.12
CA ARG A 84 19.23 -23.15 -22.07
C ARG A 84 20.15 -21.94 -21.88
N PRO A 85 20.08 -20.96 -22.78
CA PRO A 85 20.80 -19.70 -22.59
C PRO A 85 20.05 -18.69 -21.69
N ASP A 86 18.76 -18.92 -21.42
CA ASP A 86 17.95 -18.10 -20.51
C ASP A 86 17.90 -18.71 -19.10
N ASN A 87 17.92 -17.85 -18.09
CA ASN A 87 17.85 -18.28 -16.70
C ASN A 87 16.97 -17.36 -15.84
N VAL A 88 16.53 -17.92 -14.71
CA VAL A 88 15.80 -17.24 -13.64
C VAL A 88 16.53 -17.57 -12.34
N PHE A 89 17.07 -16.54 -11.70
CA PHE A 89 17.73 -16.64 -10.40
C PHE A 89 17.04 -15.74 -9.39
N GLY A 90 16.97 -16.13 -8.12
CA GLY A 90 16.40 -15.31 -7.06
C GLY A 90 17.03 -15.57 -5.71
N THR A 91 16.93 -14.60 -4.79
CA THR A 91 17.40 -14.78 -3.42
C THR A 91 16.56 -15.82 -2.68
N GLN A 92 17.14 -16.41 -1.63
CA GLN A 92 16.46 -17.41 -0.80
C GLN A 92 15.12 -16.90 -0.24
N GLU A 93 15.03 -15.62 0.12
CA GLU A 93 13.80 -15.02 0.65
C GLU A 93 12.70 -14.93 -0.42
N LEU A 94 13.07 -14.70 -1.68
CA LEU A 94 12.13 -14.71 -2.80
C LEU A 94 11.67 -16.14 -3.13
N ARG A 95 12.51 -17.16 -2.92
CA ARG A 95 12.18 -18.56 -3.22
C ARG A 95 10.88 -19.01 -2.57
N ASN A 96 10.62 -18.58 -1.34
CA ASN A 96 9.41 -18.92 -0.59
C ASN A 96 8.13 -18.37 -1.23
N ALA A 97 8.23 -17.30 -2.03
CA ALA A 97 7.11 -16.75 -2.78
C ALA A 97 6.93 -17.42 -4.16
N VAL A 98 7.86 -18.25 -4.63
CA VAL A 98 7.75 -18.88 -5.96
C VAL A 98 6.75 -20.03 -5.92
N ILE A 99 5.63 -19.87 -6.64
CA ILE A 99 4.62 -20.91 -6.83
C ILE A 99 5.03 -21.84 -7.97
N LEU A 100 5.52 -21.27 -9.07
CA LEU A 100 5.90 -21.99 -10.30
C LEU A 100 7.05 -21.25 -10.99
N CYS A 101 8.02 -22.00 -11.51
CA CYS A 101 8.98 -21.50 -12.48
C CYS A 101 9.26 -22.60 -13.52
N SER A 102 8.74 -22.44 -14.74
CA SER A 102 8.81 -23.47 -15.80
C SER A 102 8.83 -22.88 -17.19
N VAL A 103 9.24 -23.65 -18.19
CA VAL A 103 9.10 -23.27 -19.60
C VAL A 103 7.72 -23.66 -20.11
N ASN A 104 7.04 -22.74 -20.79
CA ASN A 104 5.74 -22.97 -21.41
C ASN A 104 5.89 -22.93 -22.94
N THR A 105 6.04 -24.10 -23.55
CA THR A 105 6.29 -24.23 -24.99
C THR A 105 5.11 -23.82 -25.85
N ASP A 106 3.89 -23.92 -25.34
CA ASP A 106 2.66 -23.61 -26.07
C ASP A 106 2.48 -22.10 -26.28
N LEU A 107 3.13 -21.29 -25.44
CA LEU A 107 3.15 -19.84 -25.54
C LEU A 107 4.23 -19.30 -26.48
N ARG A 108 5.00 -20.17 -27.16
CA ARG A 108 6.07 -19.75 -28.06
C ARG A 108 5.54 -18.81 -29.16
N PRO A 109 6.02 -17.56 -29.21
CA PRO A 109 5.63 -16.66 -30.29
C PRO A 109 6.05 -17.19 -31.67
N PRO A 110 5.31 -16.83 -32.75
CA PRO A 110 5.77 -17.10 -34.10
C PRO A 110 7.15 -16.47 -34.35
N LEU A 111 8.01 -17.17 -35.10
CA LEU A 111 9.31 -16.68 -35.59
C LEU A 111 10.43 -16.49 -34.54
N THR A 112 10.24 -16.91 -33.29
CA THR A 112 11.35 -16.98 -32.32
C THR A 112 11.85 -18.41 -32.11
N ASP A 113 13.13 -18.56 -31.81
CA ASP A 113 13.74 -19.81 -31.34
C ASP A 113 13.67 -19.99 -29.82
N HIS A 114 13.28 -18.96 -29.07
CA HIS A 114 13.12 -19.04 -27.62
C HIS A 114 11.74 -19.53 -27.17
N PHE A 115 11.71 -20.26 -26.07
CA PHE A 115 10.52 -20.61 -25.32
C PHE A 115 10.32 -19.65 -24.14
N PRO A 116 9.10 -19.15 -23.91
CA PRO A 116 8.81 -18.35 -22.72
C PRO A 116 9.04 -19.13 -21.42
N VAL A 117 9.64 -18.44 -20.45
CA VAL A 117 9.68 -18.91 -19.06
C VAL A 117 8.53 -18.24 -18.30
N GLU A 118 7.70 -19.07 -17.67
CA GLU A 118 6.59 -18.69 -16.82
C GLU A 118 7.02 -18.71 -15.36
N LEU A 119 6.85 -17.59 -14.66
CA LEU A 119 7.17 -17.42 -13.24
C LEU A 119 5.93 -16.91 -12.51
N HIS A 120 5.45 -17.66 -11.52
CA HIS A 120 4.32 -17.27 -10.67
C HIS A 120 4.82 -17.01 -9.26
N LEU A 121 4.47 -15.85 -8.71
CA LEU A 121 4.85 -15.43 -7.36
C LEU A 121 3.59 -15.24 -6.50
N ASP A 122 3.61 -15.76 -5.29
CA ASP A 122 2.66 -15.41 -4.25
C ASP A 122 3.07 -14.07 -3.62
N LEU A 123 2.44 -13.00 -4.09
CA LEU A 123 2.59 -11.65 -3.53
C LEU A 123 1.38 -11.27 -2.69
N SER A 124 0.65 -12.26 -2.17
CA SER A 124 -0.50 -11.99 -1.31
C SER A 124 -0.05 -11.24 -0.06
N ILE A 125 -0.52 -10.01 0.07
CA ILE A 125 -0.36 -9.24 1.30
C ILE A 125 -1.49 -9.69 2.20
N PRO A 126 -1.22 -10.31 3.37
CA PRO A 126 -2.28 -10.71 4.28
C PRO A 126 -3.10 -9.46 4.60
N ALA A 127 -4.39 -9.52 4.28
CA ALA A 127 -5.32 -8.45 4.58
C ALA A 127 -5.36 -8.29 6.09
N THR A 128 -4.69 -7.26 6.61
CA THR A 128 -4.98 -6.79 7.96
C THR A 128 -6.44 -6.41 7.96
N THR A 129 -7.24 -7.05 8.82
CA THR A 129 -8.59 -6.59 9.13
C THR A 129 -8.49 -5.12 9.47
N MET A 130 -9.05 -4.25 8.62
CA MET A 130 -9.08 -2.82 8.89
C MET A 130 -9.82 -2.66 10.22
N GLN A 131 -9.08 -2.34 11.28
CA GLN A 131 -9.72 -1.92 12.52
C GLN A 131 -10.60 -0.71 12.19
N THR A 132 -11.83 -0.72 12.67
CA THR A 132 -12.73 0.41 12.56
C THR A 132 -12.00 1.67 13.03
N LYS A 133 -11.74 2.60 12.11
CA LYS A 133 -11.14 3.89 12.45
C LYS A 133 -12.26 4.86 12.72
N TYR A 134 -12.26 5.51 13.88
CA TYR A 134 -13.25 6.52 14.24
C TYR A 134 -12.89 7.89 13.64
N ASP A 135 -13.86 8.56 13.00
CA ASP A 135 -13.71 9.89 12.42
C ASP A 135 -14.11 10.99 13.43
N PHE A 136 -13.18 11.30 14.32
CA PHE A 136 -13.34 12.35 15.32
C PHE A 136 -13.58 13.75 14.73
N ARG A 137 -13.26 14.00 13.45
CA ARG A 137 -13.49 15.31 12.80
C ARG A 137 -14.93 15.50 12.36
N MET A 138 -15.60 14.40 12.04
CA MET A 138 -17.01 14.38 11.67
C MET A 138 -17.94 14.16 12.87
N THR A 139 -17.37 14.06 14.07
CA THR A 139 -18.13 13.98 15.33
C THR A 139 -18.84 15.31 15.61
N ASP A 140 -20.11 15.21 16.00
CA ASP A 140 -20.84 16.34 16.56
C ASP A 140 -20.52 16.46 18.04
N TRP A 141 -19.57 17.33 18.39
CA TRP A 141 -19.07 17.43 19.76
C TRP A 141 -20.13 17.88 20.78
N ASP A 142 -21.19 18.59 20.35
CA ASP A 142 -22.30 18.93 21.24
C ASP A 142 -23.10 17.68 21.63
N THR A 143 -23.37 16.79 20.66
CA THR A 143 -24.04 15.51 20.91
C THR A 143 -23.13 14.58 21.71
N PHE A 144 -21.85 14.49 21.34
CA PHE A 144 -20.86 13.69 22.04
C PHE A 144 -20.76 14.07 23.53
N ARG A 145 -20.67 15.37 23.85
CA ARG A 145 -20.61 15.83 25.25
C ARG A 145 -21.86 15.42 26.04
N LYS A 146 -23.04 15.61 25.47
CA LYS A 146 -24.30 15.21 26.11
C LYS A 146 -24.37 13.70 26.37
N ALA A 147 -23.93 12.90 25.39
CA ALA A 147 -23.87 11.45 25.54
C ALA A 147 -22.83 11.03 26.59
N LEU A 148 -21.67 11.69 26.64
CA LEU A 148 -20.65 11.42 27.66
C LEU A 148 -21.13 11.78 29.06
N GLU A 149 -21.74 12.96 29.25
CA GLU A 149 -22.34 13.36 30.52
C GLU A 149 -23.39 12.35 31.01
N HIS A 150 -24.22 11.86 30.09
CA HIS A 150 -25.18 10.81 30.38
C HIS A 150 -24.50 9.50 30.81
N GLU A 151 -23.46 9.04 30.10
CA GLU A 151 -22.74 7.81 30.45
C GLU A 151 -21.99 7.90 31.79
N LEU A 152 -21.39 9.05 32.08
CA LEU A 152 -20.73 9.30 33.37
C LEU A 152 -21.75 9.29 34.52
N THR A 153 -22.90 9.95 34.32
CA THR A 153 -23.98 9.98 35.32
C THR A 153 -24.57 8.58 35.54
N ARG A 154 -24.83 7.84 34.46
CA ARG A 154 -25.36 6.47 34.49
C ARG A 154 -24.47 5.52 35.27
N ARG A 155 -23.15 5.68 35.19
CA ARG A 155 -22.16 4.86 35.91
C ARG A 155 -21.99 5.28 37.37
N SER A 156 -22.56 6.42 37.78
CA SER A 156 -22.48 6.93 39.16
C SER A 156 -21.04 7.01 39.66
N ILE A 157 -20.13 7.54 38.83
CA ILE A 157 -18.72 7.66 39.18
C ILE A 157 -18.60 8.61 40.38
N PRO A 158 -18.07 8.17 41.54
CA PRO A 158 -18.04 9.01 42.73
C PRO A 158 -17.09 10.20 42.54
N ASP A 159 -17.47 11.37 43.07
CA ASP A 159 -16.63 12.58 43.13
C ASP A 159 -15.86 12.69 44.46
N THR A 160 -15.76 11.59 45.21
CA THR A 160 -15.06 11.55 46.49
C THR A 160 -13.55 11.32 46.31
N PRO A 161 -12.70 11.68 47.27
CA PRO A 161 -11.27 11.35 47.22
C PRO A 161 -11.02 9.85 47.02
N VAL A 162 -10.00 9.51 46.24
CA VAL A 162 -9.58 8.13 46.03
C VAL A 162 -8.73 7.69 47.21
N LEU A 163 -9.19 6.68 47.96
CA LEU A 163 -8.57 6.25 49.22
C LEU A 163 -7.75 4.95 49.08
N SER A 164 -7.85 4.26 47.94
CA SER A 164 -7.12 3.02 47.67
C SER A 164 -6.79 2.84 46.19
N ILE A 165 -5.80 1.99 45.90
CA ILE A 165 -5.43 1.62 44.52
C ILE A 165 -6.61 0.89 43.83
N ALA A 166 -7.33 0.04 44.55
CA ALA A 166 -8.50 -0.65 44.01
C ALA A 166 -9.62 0.34 43.62
N ASP A 167 -9.85 1.38 44.41
CA ASP A 167 -10.80 2.44 44.08
C ASP A 167 -10.33 3.28 42.88
N PHE A 168 -9.02 3.51 42.76
CA PHE A 168 -8.42 4.19 41.62
C PHE A 168 -8.66 3.42 40.33
N ASP A 169 -8.27 2.14 40.29
CA ASP A 169 -8.36 1.29 39.09
C ASP A 169 -9.82 1.14 38.64
N LYS A 170 -10.74 0.95 39.59
CA LYS A 170 -12.16 0.87 39.29
C LYS A 170 -12.68 2.15 38.65
N ARG A 171 -12.35 3.32 39.20
CA ARG A 171 -12.77 4.61 38.63
C ARG A 171 -12.14 4.87 37.27
N LEU A 172 -10.87 4.56 37.09
CA LEU A 172 -10.18 4.67 35.82
C LEU A 172 -10.86 3.79 34.76
N GLN A 173 -11.22 2.57 35.13
CA GLN A 173 -11.93 1.65 34.25
C GLN A 173 -13.33 2.17 33.91
N ASP A 174 -14.07 2.71 34.88
CA ASP A 174 -15.41 3.28 34.66
C ASP A 174 -15.38 4.50 33.73
N VAL A 175 -14.44 5.43 33.93
CA VAL A 175 -14.23 6.59 33.05
C VAL A 175 -13.82 6.13 31.64
N THR A 176 -12.85 5.22 31.56
CA THR A 176 -12.38 4.68 30.28
C THR A 176 -13.53 4.03 29.51
N ASN A 177 -14.33 3.21 30.18
CA ASN A 177 -15.48 2.54 29.59
C ASN A 177 -16.57 3.52 29.19
N ALA A 178 -16.79 4.60 29.95
CA ALA A 178 -17.72 5.66 29.55
C ALA A 178 -17.27 6.32 28.24
N ILE A 179 -15.99 6.71 28.16
CA ILE A 179 -15.41 7.33 26.96
C ILE A 179 -15.50 6.38 25.76
N GLN A 180 -15.10 5.11 25.90
CA GLN A 180 -15.15 4.14 24.81
C GLN A 180 -16.58 3.87 24.33
N GLN A 181 -17.54 3.78 25.26
CA GLN A 181 -18.95 3.61 24.93
C GLN A 181 -19.48 4.83 24.15
N THR A 182 -19.15 6.05 24.59
CA THR A 182 -19.54 7.27 23.86
C THR A 182 -18.88 7.35 22.49
N ILE A 183 -17.61 6.94 22.35
CA ILE A 183 -16.93 6.86 21.06
C ILE A 183 -17.69 5.92 20.11
N GLN A 184 -18.03 4.72 20.59
CA GLN A 184 -18.77 3.74 19.78
C GLN A 184 -20.15 4.24 19.33
N GLN A 185 -20.83 5.03 20.17
CA GLN A 185 -22.17 5.54 19.89
C GLN A 185 -22.17 6.76 18.97
N GLU A 186 -21.27 7.71 19.22
CA GLU A 186 -21.36 9.07 18.68
C GLU A 186 -20.30 9.42 17.64
N VAL A 187 -19.19 8.66 17.59
CA VAL A 187 -18.13 8.93 16.61
C VAL A 187 -18.37 8.10 15.37
N PRO A 188 -18.61 8.74 14.19
CA PRO A 188 -18.81 8.00 12.96
C PRO A 188 -17.59 7.17 12.57
N GLU A 189 -17.81 6.04 11.92
CA GLU A 189 -16.71 5.28 11.32
C GLU A 189 -16.14 6.01 10.11
N THR A 190 -14.81 5.94 9.96
CA THR A 190 -14.07 6.52 8.85
C THR A 190 -14.42 5.75 7.58
N LYS A 191 -15.01 6.45 6.62
CA LYS A 191 -15.27 5.92 5.28
C LYS A 191 -14.17 6.40 4.33
N PRO A 192 -13.15 5.58 4.03
CA PRO A 192 -12.10 5.99 3.11
C PRO A 192 -12.70 6.30 1.73
N SER A 193 -12.41 7.49 1.23
CA SER A 193 -12.85 7.96 -0.08
C SER A 193 -11.77 8.83 -0.69
N LYS A 194 -11.57 8.72 -2.00
CA LYS A 194 -10.62 9.56 -2.76
C LYS A 194 -10.93 11.07 -2.68
N TYR A 195 -12.14 11.44 -2.26
CA TYR A 195 -12.57 12.82 -2.07
C TYR A 195 -12.51 13.29 -0.62
N ALA A 196 -12.12 12.42 0.33
CA ALA A 196 -12.01 12.77 1.73
C ALA A 196 -10.88 13.78 1.93
N LYS A 197 -11.21 14.97 2.42
CA LYS A 197 -10.23 16.02 2.70
C LYS A 197 -9.91 16.01 4.19
N ARG A 198 -8.61 15.96 4.52
CA ARG A 198 -8.11 15.91 5.91
C ARG A 198 -8.64 17.04 6.78
N TRP A 199 -8.84 18.21 6.20
CA TRP A 199 -9.25 19.42 6.89
C TRP A 199 -10.79 19.63 6.94
N TRP A 200 -11.57 18.71 6.40
CA TRP A 200 -13.04 18.79 6.43
C TRP A 200 -13.58 18.33 7.79
N THR A 201 -14.50 19.09 8.37
CA THR A 201 -15.08 18.83 9.70
C THR A 201 -16.61 18.93 9.68
N LYS A 202 -17.28 18.38 10.71
CA LYS A 202 -18.76 18.45 10.81
C LYS A 202 -19.29 19.88 10.86
N ASP A 203 -18.57 20.80 11.50
CA ASP A 203 -18.94 22.22 11.55
C ASP A 203 -18.87 22.87 10.17
N LEU A 204 -17.83 22.57 9.38
CA LEU A 204 -17.74 23.05 8.00
C LEU A 204 -18.87 22.50 7.13
N GLU A 205 -19.30 21.25 7.35
CA GLU A 205 -20.45 20.66 6.68
C GLU A 205 -21.77 21.36 7.06
N LYS A 206 -22.01 21.62 8.36
CA LYS A 206 -23.17 22.38 8.86
C LYS A 206 -23.23 23.77 8.20
N ARG A 207 -22.10 24.48 8.19
CA ARG A 207 -22.01 25.81 7.57
C ARG A 207 -22.25 25.75 6.06
N ARG A 208 -21.61 24.81 5.34
CA ARG A 208 -21.80 24.65 3.88
C ARG A 208 -23.27 24.44 3.55
N THR A 209 -23.96 23.57 4.30
CA THR A 209 -25.38 23.28 4.12
C THR A 209 -26.23 24.54 4.32
N ALA A 210 -25.93 25.34 5.36
CA ALA A 210 -26.62 26.60 5.61
C ALA A 210 -26.45 27.59 4.44
N VAL A 211 -25.23 27.73 3.89
CA VAL A 211 -24.98 28.60 2.73
C VAL A 211 -25.69 28.10 1.48
N GLN A 212 -25.70 26.80 1.23
CA GLN A 212 -26.42 26.23 0.08
C GLN A 212 -27.93 26.48 0.18
N ARG A 213 -28.51 26.35 1.39
CA ARG A 213 -29.92 26.68 1.65
C ARG A 213 -30.22 28.14 1.35
N LEU A 214 -29.42 29.07 1.90
CA LEU A 214 -29.58 30.51 1.66
C LEU A 214 -29.36 30.88 0.19
N ASN A 215 -28.42 30.23 -0.50
CA ASN A 215 -28.20 30.44 -1.93
C ASN A 215 -29.43 30.05 -2.75
N ARG A 216 -30.04 28.90 -2.46
CA ARG A 216 -31.28 28.46 -3.13
C ARG A 216 -32.40 29.47 -2.91
N GLN A 217 -32.62 29.92 -1.68
CA GLN A 217 -33.63 30.93 -1.36
C GLN A 217 -33.34 32.28 -2.05
N SER A 218 -32.08 32.71 -2.04
CA SER A 218 -31.62 33.92 -2.75
C SER A 218 -31.84 33.82 -4.26
N TYR A 219 -31.67 32.63 -4.86
CA TYR A 219 -31.93 32.44 -6.29
C TYR A 219 -33.43 32.44 -6.62
N THR A 220 -34.26 31.83 -5.77
CA THR A 220 -35.71 31.85 -5.90
C THR A 220 -36.26 33.28 -5.81
N LEU A 221 -35.77 34.07 -4.86
CA LEU A 221 -36.22 35.45 -4.61
C LEU A 221 -35.41 36.50 -5.38
N ARG A 222 -34.72 36.11 -6.46
CA ARG A 222 -33.86 37.02 -7.25
C ARG A 222 -34.57 38.26 -7.81
N GLU A 223 -35.89 38.19 -7.98
CA GLU A 223 -36.74 39.27 -8.48
C GLU A 223 -37.15 40.26 -7.37
N SER A 224 -36.73 40.02 -6.12
CA SER A 224 -36.94 40.91 -4.97
C SER A 224 -35.61 41.34 -4.36
N PRO A 225 -34.85 42.28 -4.98
CA PRO A 225 -33.47 42.58 -4.60
C PRO A 225 -33.29 43.10 -3.17
N SER A 226 -34.33 43.65 -2.56
CA SER A 226 -34.34 44.16 -1.18
C SER A 226 -34.59 43.08 -0.12
N HIS A 227 -34.87 41.83 -0.52
CA HIS A 227 -35.16 40.76 0.43
C HIS A 227 -33.92 40.45 1.31
N PRO A 228 -34.05 40.37 2.65
CA PRO A 228 -32.92 40.20 3.57
C PRO A 228 -32.04 38.98 3.31
N VAL A 229 -32.62 37.93 2.71
CA VAL A 229 -31.91 36.67 2.37
C VAL A 229 -30.68 36.90 1.50
N HIS A 230 -30.66 37.92 0.64
CA HIS A 230 -29.51 38.21 -0.21
C HIS A 230 -28.31 38.69 0.62
N THR A 231 -28.57 39.55 1.61
CA THR A 231 -27.56 40.04 2.55
C THR A 231 -27.11 38.90 3.48
N GLU A 232 -28.04 38.09 3.98
CA GLU A 232 -27.75 36.94 4.84
C GLU A 232 -26.90 35.87 4.11
N TYR A 233 -27.22 35.57 2.85
CA TYR A 233 -26.44 34.70 2.00
C TYR A 233 -25.01 35.22 1.82
N LYS A 234 -24.85 36.50 1.44
CA LYS A 234 -23.52 37.12 1.25
C LYS A 234 -22.69 37.07 2.53
N ALA A 235 -23.29 37.42 3.68
CA ALA A 235 -22.63 37.37 4.98
C ALA A 235 -22.18 35.96 5.35
N THR A 236 -23.06 34.97 5.20
CA THR A 236 -22.76 33.57 5.56
C THR A 236 -21.72 32.96 4.62
N ARG A 237 -21.80 33.24 3.30
CA ARG A 237 -20.79 32.84 2.31
C ARG A 237 -19.41 33.38 2.66
N ASN A 238 -19.32 34.66 3.03
CA ASN A 238 -18.05 35.29 3.38
C ASN A 238 -17.45 34.67 4.65
N ARG A 239 -18.26 34.36 5.67
CA ARG A 239 -17.81 33.67 6.90
C ARG A 239 -17.20 32.29 6.61
N ILE A 240 -17.83 31.50 5.73
CA ILE A 240 -17.27 30.19 5.32
C ILE A 240 -15.97 30.36 4.56
N ARG A 241 -15.90 31.32 3.63
CA ARG A 241 -14.67 31.60 2.88
C ARG A 241 -13.51 31.89 3.84
N THR A 242 -13.72 32.75 4.84
CA THR A 242 -12.70 33.05 5.86
C THR A 242 -12.32 31.80 6.66
N SER A 243 -13.30 30.98 7.06
CA SER A 243 -13.05 29.74 7.81
C SER A 243 -12.29 28.69 6.98
N LEU A 244 -12.50 28.66 5.66
CA LEU A 244 -11.75 27.77 4.77
C LEU A 244 -10.32 28.24 4.58
N ILE A 245 -10.10 29.54 4.35
CA ILE A 245 -8.75 30.14 4.20
C ILE A 245 -7.90 29.86 5.44
N SER A 246 -8.44 30.06 6.65
CA SER A 246 -7.71 29.81 7.90
C SER A 246 -7.38 28.34 8.13
N VAL A 247 -8.17 27.41 7.57
CA VAL A 247 -8.02 25.97 7.77
C VAL A 247 -7.16 25.31 6.67
N THR A 248 -7.14 25.86 5.45
CA THR A 248 -6.33 25.32 4.35
C THR A 248 -4.95 25.95 4.24
N GLY A 249 -4.67 27.04 4.98
CA GLY A 249 -3.40 27.77 4.89
C GLY A 249 -3.13 28.38 3.51
N CYS A 250 -4.19 28.49 2.70
CA CYS A 250 -4.11 29.13 1.39
C CYS A 250 -4.62 30.55 1.57
N ASP A 251 -3.70 31.49 1.76
CA ASP A 251 -3.97 32.86 1.36
C ASP A 251 -4.40 32.82 -0.11
N GLY A 252 -5.56 33.41 -0.40
CA GLY A 252 -6.07 33.48 -1.77
C GLY A 252 -5.10 34.25 -2.68
N PRO A 253 -5.25 34.12 -4.01
CA PRO A 253 -4.33 34.68 -5.00
C PRO A 253 -4.12 36.19 -4.86
#